data_AF-A0A382U0G4-F1
#
_entry.id   AF-A0A382U0G4-F1
#
_cell.length_a   1.000
_cell.length_b   1.000
_cell.length_c   1.000
_cell.angle_alpha   90.00
_cell.angle_beta   90.00
_cell.angle_gamma   90.00
#
_symmetry.space_group_name_H-M   'P 1'
#
loop_
_entity.id
_entity.type
_entity.pdbx_description
1 polymer ?
#
loop_
_entity_poly.entity_id
_entity_poly.type
_entity_poly.pdbx_seq_one_letter_code
_entity_poly.pdbx_strand_id
1 'polypeptide(L)'
;ELVATFGNLVHRVLSMTTRYFDGVVPAPKDKDNLDNSLINEAKNTLSSVATELENCRFRKALEHSMSLAQETNKYLDDKAPWSASKTDPEAAGNSLYHSLNVINCLKITFSPFLPFSVEKLHTMLGFEGSATDNGWNWNPDEVIPGQKLGDPKALFIKLEESVIEEEISRLGLN
;
A
#
# COMPACT_ATOMS: atom_id res chain seq x y z
N GLU A 1 -12.49 7.56 0.93
CA GLU A 1 -11.85 6.25 0.67
C GLU A 1 -10.32 6.31 0.60
N LEU A 2 -9.71 7.16 -0.24
CA LEU A 2 -8.24 7.23 -0.37
C LEU A 2 -7.48 7.41 0.96
N VAL A 3 -7.84 8.43 1.77
CA VAL A 3 -7.23 8.64 3.10
C VAL A 3 -7.52 7.46 4.03
N ALA A 4 -8.78 7.04 4.11
CA ALA A 4 -9.26 6.08 5.10
C ALA A 4 -8.84 4.63 4.84
N THR A 5 -8.50 4.27 3.60
CA THR A 5 -8.18 2.90 3.20
C THR A 5 -6.73 2.78 2.73
N PHE A 6 -6.38 3.30 1.55
CA PHE A 6 -5.05 3.14 0.98
C PHE A 6 -4.00 3.97 1.73
N GLY A 7 -4.29 5.23 2.01
CA GLY A 7 -3.42 6.10 2.80
C GLY A 7 -3.19 5.57 4.22
N ASN A 8 -4.27 5.13 4.87
CA ASN A 8 -4.20 4.52 6.19
C ASN A 8 -3.35 3.23 6.19
N LEU A 9 -3.54 2.36 5.20
CA LEU A 9 -2.75 1.13 5.06
C LEU A 9 -1.25 1.43 4.99
N VAL A 10 -0.85 2.28 4.03
CA VAL A 10 0.55 2.66 3.81
C VAL A 10 1.15 3.27 5.08
N HIS A 11 0.44 4.23 5.67
CA HIS A 11 0.91 4.89 6.88
C HIS A 11 1.07 3.90 8.05
N ARG A 12 0.09 3.03 8.29
CA ARG A 12 0.14 2.01 9.36
C ARG A 12 1.34 1.09 9.18
N VAL A 13 1.52 0.51 7.99
CA VAL A 13 2.59 -0.45 7.73
C VAL A 13 3.96 0.21 7.87
N LEU A 14 4.20 1.33 7.18
CA LEU A 14 5.48 2.03 7.24
C LEU A 14 5.81 2.52 8.66
N SER A 15 4.82 3.05 9.39
CA SER A 15 5.01 3.49 10.77
C SER A 15 5.32 2.33 11.71
N MET A 16 4.64 1.19 11.56
CA MET A 16 4.93 -0.01 12.36
C MET A 16 6.31 -0.57 12.04
N THR A 17 6.71 -0.66 10.78
CA THR A 17 8.06 -1.11 10.40
C THR A 17 9.13 -0.15 10.92
N THR A 18 8.88 1.17 10.84
CA THR A 18 9.77 2.19 11.43
C THR A 18 9.92 2.00 12.94
N ARG A 19 8.81 1.78 13.65
CA ARG A 19 8.78 1.71 15.11
C ARG A 19 9.32 0.40 15.67
N TYR A 20 9.04 -0.73 15.01
CA TYR A 20 9.32 -2.06 15.55
C TYR A 20 10.56 -2.72 14.95
N PHE A 21 11.00 -2.25 13.77
CA PHE A 21 12.12 -2.82 13.02
C PHE A 21 13.09 -1.74 12.53
N ASP A 22 13.14 -0.58 13.20
CA ASP A 22 14.05 0.55 12.91
C ASP A 22 14.02 1.05 11.46
N GLY A 23 12.86 0.90 10.80
CA GLY A 23 12.67 1.30 9.40
C GLY A 23 13.36 0.35 8.43
N VAL A 24 13.72 -0.85 8.87
CA VAL A 24 14.34 -1.89 8.06
C VAL A 24 13.29 -2.95 7.72
N VAL A 25 13.27 -3.40 6.47
CA VAL A 25 12.36 -4.46 6.04
C VAL A 25 12.70 -5.76 6.78
N PRO A 26 11.76 -6.35 7.54
CA PRO A 26 12.01 -7.58 8.28
C PRO A 26 12.18 -8.77 7.31
N ALA A 27 13.04 -9.71 7.68
CA ALA A 27 13.17 -10.96 6.94
C ALA A 27 12.00 -11.89 7.28
N PRO A 28 11.23 -12.34 6.28
CA PRO A 28 10.15 -13.27 6.53
C PRO A 28 10.70 -14.66 6.85
N LYS A 29 9.97 -15.39 7.69
CA LYS A 29 10.17 -16.82 7.98
C LYS A 29 8.82 -17.53 7.97
N ASP A 30 8.81 -18.82 7.69
CA ASP A 30 7.63 -19.70 7.85
C ASP A 30 6.30 -19.06 7.42
N LYS A 31 6.18 -18.70 6.13
CA LYS A 31 4.97 -18.11 5.55
C LYS A 31 3.77 -19.02 5.83
N ASP A 32 2.70 -18.46 6.39
CA ASP A 32 1.49 -19.21 6.67
C ASP A 32 0.44 -19.10 5.54
N ASN A 33 -0.72 -19.72 5.75
CA ASN A 33 -1.79 -19.73 4.76
C ASN A 33 -2.37 -18.33 4.49
N LEU A 34 -2.42 -17.45 5.49
CA LEU A 34 -2.93 -16.08 5.31
C LEU A 34 -1.93 -15.26 4.49
N ASP A 35 -0.64 -15.42 4.76
CA ASP A 35 0.44 -14.74 4.02
C ASP A 35 0.41 -15.14 2.53
N ASN A 36 0.29 -16.44 2.27
CA ASN A 36 0.18 -16.97 0.91
C ASN A 36 -1.09 -16.49 0.19
N SER A 37 -2.22 -16.47 0.90
CA SER A 37 -3.49 -16.00 0.34
C SER A 37 -3.42 -14.53 -0.04
N LEU A 38 -2.83 -13.69 0.82
CA LEU A 38 -2.67 -12.27 0.57
C LEU A 38 -1.81 -12.00 -0.68
N ILE A 39 -0.68 -12.71 -0.83
CA ILE A 39 0.18 -12.56 -2.02
C ILE A 39 -0.52 -13.03 -3.28
N ASN A 40 -1.28 -14.13 -3.22
CA ASN A 40 -2.05 -14.61 -4.37
C ASN A 40 -3.15 -13.61 -4.76
N GLU A 41 -3.82 -12.99 -3.79
CA GLU A 41 -4.82 -11.95 -4.04
C GLU A 41 -4.20 -10.73 -4.75
N ALA A 42 -2.99 -10.33 -4.35
CA ALA A 42 -2.25 -9.27 -5.04
C ALA A 42 -1.91 -9.64 -6.49
N LYS A 43 -1.53 -10.90 -6.78
CA LYS A 43 -1.28 -11.38 -8.16
C LYS A 43 -2.56 -11.34 -9.02
N ASN A 44 -3.67 -11.79 -8.44
CA ASN A 44 -4.97 -11.81 -9.11
C ASN A 44 -5.48 -10.39 -9.37
N THR A 45 -5.29 -9.48 -8.41
CA THR A 45 -5.65 -8.06 -8.54
C THR A 45 -4.87 -7.41 -9.67
N LEU A 46 -3.54 -7.59 -9.74
CA LEU A 46 -2.72 -7.02 -10.81
C LEU A 46 -3.23 -7.43 -12.22
N SER A 47 -3.58 -8.71 -12.38
CA SER A 47 -4.12 -9.26 -13.63
C SER A 47 -5.52 -8.71 -13.94
N SER A 48 -6.36 -8.59 -12.92
CA SER A 48 -7.73 -8.07 -13.06
C SER A 48 -7.71 -6.59 -13.44
N VAL A 49 -6.89 -5.78 -12.76
CA VAL A 49 -6.74 -4.36 -13.06
C VAL A 49 -6.24 -4.16 -14.49
N ALA A 50 -5.23 -4.93 -14.95
CA ALA A 50 -4.76 -4.89 -16.33
C ALA A 50 -5.90 -5.14 -17.33
N THR A 51 -6.66 -6.23 -17.13
CA THR A 51 -7.80 -6.60 -17.97
C THR A 51 -8.84 -5.47 -18.04
N GLU A 52 -9.17 -4.88 -16.89
CA GLU A 52 -10.15 -3.81 -16.82
C GLU A 52 -9.65 -2.52 -17.50
N LEU A 53 -8.35 -2.20 -17.38
CA LEU A 53 -7.73 -1.08 -18.08
C LEU A 53 -7.72 -1.27 -19.61
N GLU A 54 -7.36 -2.45 -20.11
CA GLU A 54 -7.39 -2.79 -21.54
C GLU A 54 -8.80 -2.63 -22.14
N ASN A 55 -9.82 -2.93 -21.34
CA ASN A 55 -11.22 -2.76 -21.73
C ASN A 55 -11.77 -1.35 -21.47
N CYS A 56 -10.91 -0.37 -21.11
CA CYS A 56 -11.30 1.00 -20.75
C CYS A 56 -12.32 1.09 -19.58
N ARG A 57 -12.35 0.09 -18.70
CA ARG A 57 -13.24 0.02 -17.52
C ARG A 57 -12.53 0.57 -16.28
N PHE A 58 -12.09 1.83 -16.37
CA PHE A 58 -11.24 2.50 -15.37
C PHE A 58 -11.81 2.48 -13.93
N ARG A 59 -13.12 2.68 -13.79
CA ARG A 59 -13.78 2.64 -12.48
C ARG A 59 -13.63 1.27 -11.82
N LYS A 60 -13.84 0.20 -12.58
CA LYS A 60 -13.75 -1.17 -12.09
C LYS A 60 -12.29 -1.56 -11.78
N ALA A 61 -11.34 -1.12 -12.60
CA ALA A 61 -9.91 -1.24 -12.32
C ALA A 61 -9.53 -0.57 -10.98
N LEU A 62 -10.04 0.63 -10.71
CA LEU A 62 -9.81 1.32 -9.45
C LEU A 62 -10.46 0.58 -8.26
N GLU A 63 -11.69 0.07 -8.43
CA GLU A 63 -12.39 -0.72 -7.42
C GLU A 63 -11.59 -1.97 -7.02
N HIS A 64 -11.00 -2.71 -7.98
CA HIS A 64 -10.12 -3.84 -7.68
C HIS A 64 -8.91 -3.45 -6.81
N SER A 65 -8.24 -2.34 -7.14
CA SER A 65 -7.10 -1.85 -6.36
C SER A 65 -7.52 -1.45 -4.94
N MET A 66 -8.67 -0.80 -4.80
CA MET A 66 -9.21 -0.42 -3.49
C MET A 66 -9.60 -1.64 -2.66
N SER A 67 -10.20 -2.67 -3.26
CA SER A 67 -10.53 -3.92 -2.58
C SER A 67 -9.28 -4.63 -2.04
N LEU A 68 -8.19 -4.71 -2.81
CA LEU A 68 -6.93 -5.27 -2.31
C LEU A 68 -6.37 -4.47 -1.12
N ALA A 69 -6.47 -3.14 -1.14
CA ALA A 69 -6.08 -2.31 0.00
C ALA A 69 -6.96 -2.57 1.24
N GLN A 70 -8.26 -2.84 1.07
CA GLN A 70 -9.17 -3.23 2.16
C GLN A 70 -8.81 -4.60 2.73
N GLU A 71 -8.60 -5.60 1.88
CA GLU A 71 -8.18 -6.94 2.29
C GLU A 71 -6.84 -6.93 3.01
N THR A 72 -5.90 -6.07 2.60
CA THR A 72 -4.62 -5.92 3.31
C THR A 72 -4.79 -5.28 4.69
N ASN A 73 -5.71 -4.31 4.85
CA ASN A 73 -6.05 -3.77 6.17
C ASN A 73 -6.65 -4.87 7.06
N LYS A 74 -7.57 -5.67 6.53
CA LYS A 74 -8.16 -6.79 7.26
C LYS A 74 -7.11 -7.82 7.67
N TYR A 75 -6.21 -8.19 6.77
CA TYR A 75 -5.08 -9.07 7.07
C TYR A 75 -4.23 -8.54 8.23
N LEU A 76 -3.93 -7.23 8.26
CA LEU A 76 -3.21 -6.62 9.38
C LEU A 76 -4.01 -6.68 10.67
N ASP A 77 -5.33 -6.55 10.60
CA ASP A 77 -6.20 -6.65 11.78
C ASP A 77 -6.28 -8.09 12.32
N ASP A 78 -6.31 -9.09 11.43
CA ASP A 78 -6.27 -10.51 11.79
C ASP A 78 -4.90 -10.92 12.38
N LYS A 79 -3.80 -10.40 11.82
CA LYS A 79 -2.42 -10.69 12.29
C LYS A 79 -2.01 -9.87 13.51
N ALA A 80 -2.64 -8.70 13.72
CA ALA A 80 -2.38 -7.78 14.80
C ALA A 80 -0.87 -7.53 15.12
N PRO A 81 -0.05 -7.04 14.16
CA PRO A 81 1.39 -6.87 14.35
C PRO A 81 1.77 -5.95 15.52
N TRP A 82 0.90 -5.02 15.91
CA TRP A 82 1.10 -4.16 17.09
C TRP A 82 1.06 -4.91 18.42
N SER A 83 0.35 -6.05 18.46
CA SER A 83 0.33 -6.97 19.59
C SER A 83 1.47 -7.97 19.45
N ALA A 84 1.59 -8.59 18.27
CA ALA A 84 2.62 -9.59 17.99
C ALA A 84 4.04 -9.04 18.20
N SER A 85 4.32 -7.78 17.87
CA SER A 85 5.65 -7.17 18.10
C SER A 85 6.15 -7.23 19.55
N LYS A 86 5.25 -7.43 20.52
CA LYS A 86 5.60 -7.56 21.95
C LYS A 86 5.76 -9.01 22.41
N THR A 87 5.11 -9.96 21.73
CA THR A 87 5.01 -11.36 22.17
C THR A 87 5.72 -12.32 21.22
N ASP A 88 5.65 -12.04 19.93
CA ASP A 88 6.23 -12.78 18.81
C ASP A 88 6.67 -11.79 17.70
N PRO A 89 7.86 -11.18 17.83
CA PRO A 89 8.40 -10.25 16.85
C PRO A 89 8.57 -10.87 15.45
N GLU A 90 8.73 -12.18 15.36
CA GLU A 90 8.87 -12.89 14.09
C GLU A 90 7.55 -12.87 13.31
N ALA A 91 6.43 -13.21 13.98
CA ALA A 91 5.10 -13.09 13.39
C ALA A 91 4.74 -11.65 12.97
N ALA A 92 5.15 -10.66 13.78
CA ALA A 92 5.01 -9.25 13.41
C ALA A 92 5.83 -8.90 12.16
N GLY A 93 7.07 -9.38 12.08
CA GLY A 93 7.95 -9.18 10.93
C GLY A 93 7.36 -9.78 9.66
N ASN A 94 6.86 -11.02 9.73
CA ASN A 94 6.18 -11.68 8.63
C ASN A 94 5.01 -10.86 8.09
N SER A 95 4.11 -10.43 8.99
CA SER A 95 2.93 -9.69 8.56
C SER A 95 3.24 -8.35 7.93
N LEU A 96 4.24 -7.63 8.46
CA LEU A 96 4.70 -6.38 7.85
C LEU A 96 5.42 -6.60 6.52
N TYR A 97 6.25 -7.65 6.39
CA TYR A 97 6.92 -8.00 5.13
C TYR A 97 5.91 -8.25 4.00
N HIS A 98 4.90 -9.07 4.24
CA HIS A 98 3.90 -9.38 3.22
C HIS A 98 3.03 -8.16 2.90
N SER A 99 2.68 -7.35 3.91
CA SER A 99 1.95 -6.10 3.69
C SER A 99 2.74 -5.09 2.87
N LEU A 100 4.05 -4.94 3.10
CA LEU A 100 4.93 -4.11 2.27
C LEU A 100 4.96 -4.58 0.81
N ASN A 101 4.98 -5.90 0.58
CA ASN A 101 4.94 -6.47 -0.77
C ASN A 101 3.62 -6.20 -1.48
N VAL A 102 2.49 -6.28 -0.79
CA VAL A 102 1.20 -5.90 -1.37
C VAL A 102 1.11 -4.39 -1.61
N ILE A 103 1.65 -3.57 -0.71
CA ILE A 103 1.76 -2.12 -0.94
C ILE A 103 2.60 -1.82 -2.19
N ASN A 104 3.66 -2.58 -2.46
CA ASN A 104 4.42 -2.49 -3.71
C ASN A 104 3.57 -2.87 -4.94
N CYS A 105 2.68 -3.87 -4.84
CA CYS A 105 1.72 -4.17 -5.89
C CYS A 105 0.73 -3.01 -6.12
N LEU A 106 0.15 -2.48 -5.03
CA LEU A 106 -0.78 -1.36 -5.07
C LEU A 106 -0.14 -0.10 -5.67
N LYS A 107 1.16 0.15 -5.42
CA LYS A 107 1.93 1.21 -6.10
C LYS A 107 1.80 1.11 -7.62
N ILE A 108 1.89 -0.10 -8.18
CA ILE A 108 1.78 -0.34 -9.62
C ILE A 108 0.32 -0.16 -10.07
N THR A 109 -0.64 -0.80 -9.39
CA THR A 109 -2.05 -0.77 -9.82
C THR A 109 -2.70 0.62 -9.69
N PHE A 110 -2.24 1.45 -8.75
CA PHE A 110 -2.67 2.84 -8.62
C PHE A 110 -1.93 3.82 -9.54
N SER A 111 -0.83 3.42 -10.17
CA SER A 111 -0.01 4.32 -11.00
C SER A 111 -0.77 5.05 -12.12
N PRO A 112 -1.76 4.44 -12.82
CA PRO A 112 -2.51 5.15 -13.86
C PRO A 112 -3.48 6.21 -13.30
N PHE A 113 -3.80 6.14 -12.01
CA PHE A 113 -4.81 6.97 -11.35
C PHE A 113 -4.19 8.03 -10.43
N LEU A 114 -3.08 7.68 -9.77
CA LEU A 114 -2.48 8.46 -8.69
C LEU A 114 -0.95 8.60 -8.86
N PRO A 115 -0.44 9.02 -10.03
CA PRO A 115 0.99 9.00 -10.36
C PRO A 115 1.85 9.69 -9.29
N PHE A 116 1.47 10.89 -8.84
CA PHE A 116 2.25 11.63 -7.83
C PHE A 116 2.23 10.97 -6.44
N SER A 117 1.18 10.23 -6.10
CA SER A 117 1.10 9.55 -4.81
C SER A 117 1.93 8.29 -4.81
N VAL A 118 1.95 7.56 -5.94
CA VAL A 118 2.77 6.34 -6.05
C VAL A 118 4.25 6.66 -6.17
N GLU A 119 4.66 7.81 -6.71
CA GLU A 119 6.04 8.29 -6.65
C GLU A 119 6.51 8.52 -5.21
N LYS A 120 5.69 9.22 -4.41
CA LYS A 120 5.98 9.39 -2.97
C LYS A 120 6.09 8.04 -2.27
N LEU A 121 5.19 7.11 -2.59
CA LEU A 121 5.22 5.75 -2.04
C LEU A 121 6.48 5.00 -2.45
N HIS A 122 6.91 5.10 -3.70
CA HIS A 122 8.11 4.47 -4.23
C HIS A 122 9.34 4.85 -3.39
N THR A 123 9.53 6.15 -3.16
CA THR A 123 10.62 6.65 -2.29
C THR A 123 10.47 6.17 -0.84
N MET A 124 9.25 6.14 -0.29
CA MET A 124 9.02 5.65 1.08
C MET A 124 9.29 4.15 1.23
N LEU A 125 9.12 3.36 0.17
CA LEU A 125 9.50 1.94 0.15
C LEU A 125 11.02 1.73 0.05
N GLY A 126 11.80 2.80 -0.09
CA GLY A 126 13.26 2.73 -0.19
C GLY A 126 13.78 2.48 -1.60
N PHE A 127 12.92 2.62 -2.62
CA PHE A 127 13.32 2.44 -4.01
C PHE A 127 13.90 3.73 -4.60
N GLU A 128 14.85 3.57 -5.52
CA GLU A 128 15.44 4.63 -6.33
C GLU A 128 14.82 4.66 -7.73
N GLY A 129 14.90 5.80 -8.40
CA GLY A 129 14.31 6.00 -9.73
C GLY A 129 12.85 6.44 -9.67
N SER A 130 12.09 6.05 -10.68
CA SER A 130 10.67 6.37 -10.83
C SER A 130 9.79 5.17 -10.51
N ALA A 131 8.59 5.41 -9.96
CA ALA A 131 7.62 4.36 -9.67
C ALA A 131 7.18 3.58 -10.91
N THR A 132 7.35 4.16 -12.10
CA THR A 132 6.96 3.56 -13.38
C THR A 132 8.09 2.83 -14.12
N ASP A 133 9.33 2.85 -13.62
CA ASP A 133 10.48 2.28 -14.34
C ASP A 133 10.31 0.77 -14.62
N ASN A 134 9.65 0.05 -13.70
CA ASN A 134 9.34 -1.38 -13.85
C ASN A 134 8.02 -1.66 -14.58
N GLY A 135 7.29 -0.63 -15.03
CA GLY A 135 6.02 -0.76 -15.73
C GLY A 135 4.99 -1.60 -14.98
N TRP A 136 4.27 -2.46 -15.71
CA TRP A 136 3.25 -3.37 -15.16
C TRP A 136 3.84 -4.72 -14.73
N ASN A 137 5.01 -4.72 -14.10
CA ASN A 137 5.68 -5.94 -13.65
C ASN A 137 5.87 -5.89 -12.13
N TRP A 138 5.07 -6.67 -11.40
CA TRP A 138 5.20 -6.80 -9.95
C TRP A 138 5.93 -8.08 -9.60
N ASN A 139 6.97 -7.95 -8.76
CA ASN A 139 7.65 -9.07 -8.14
C ASN A 139 7.50 -8.99 -6.61
N PRO A 140 6.95 -10.01 -5.93
CA PRO A 140 6.83 -10.05 -4.47
C PRO A 140 8.18 -10.21 -3.72
N ASP A 141 9.30 -10.28 -4.44
CA ASP A 141 10.65 -10.31 -3.88
C ASP A 141 11.43 -9.00 -4.14
N GLU A 142 10.78 -7.98 -4.73
CA GLU A 142 11.39 -6.66 -4.98
C GLU A 142 11.58 -5.85 -3.69
N VAL A 143 10.76 -6.11 -2.66
CA VAL A 143 10.96 -5.55 -1.31
C VAL A 143 11.98 -6.44 -0.58
N ILE A 144 13.25 -6.03 -0.59
CA ILE A 144 14.35 -6.87 -0.12
C ILE A 144 14.46 -6.81 1.41
N PRO A 145 14.48 -7.96 2.13
CA PRO A 145 14.80 -7.99 3.55
C PRO A 145 16.11 -7.27 3.87
N GLY A 146 16.10 -6.43 4.92
CA GLY A 146 17.26 -5.62 5.29
C GLY A 146 17.36 -4.28 4.55
N GLN A 147 16.55 -4.03 3.52
CA GLN A 147 16.52 -2.69 2.91
C GLN A 147 15.95 -1.67 3.87
N LYS A 148 16.46 -0.43 3.80
CA LYS A 148 15.97 0.68 4.61
C LYS A 148 14.81 1.37 3.91
N LEU A 149 13.72 1.56 4.63
CA LEU A 149 12.57 2.35 4.20
C LEU A 149 12.86 3.84 4.34
N GLY A 150 12.18 4.65 3.53
CA GLY A 150 12.16 6.09 3.70
C GLY A 150 11.26 6.52 4.87
N ASP A 151 11.33 7.80 5.23
CA ASP A 151 10.51 8.34 6.32
C ASP A 151 9.01 8.26 5.98
N PRO A 152 8.17 7.69 6.86
CA PRO A 152 6.73 7.63 6.64
C PRO A 152 6.13 9.03 6.56
N LYS A 153 5.49 9.34 5.43
CA LYS A 153 4.74 10.59 5.20
C LYS A 153 3.30 10.27 4.84
N ALA A 154 2.39 11.16 5.19
CA ALA A 154 1.00 11.03 4.78
C ALA A 154 0.91 11.09 3.24
N LEU A 155 0.34 10.04 2.62
CA LEU A 155 0.12 10.03 1.17
C LEU A 155 -0.95 11.03 0.74
N PHE A 156 -1.99 11.18 1.57
CA PHE A 156 -3.13 12.03 1.30
C PHE A 156 -3.42 12.92 2.51
N ILE A 157 -3.81 14.16 2.24
CA ILE A 157 -4.29 15.09 3.26
C ILE A 157 -5.80 14.96 3.31
N LYS A 158 -6.37 14.96 4.51
CA LYS A 158 -7.82 14.97 4.67
C LYS A 158 -8.34 16.33 4.18
N LEU A 159 -9.36 16.31 3.32
CA LEU A 159 -10.06 17.53 2.95
C LEU A 159 -10.87 18.00 4.15
N GLU A 160 -10.54 19.19 4.65
CA GLU A 160 -11.32 19.88 5.68
C GLU A 160 -12.53 20.56 5.06
N GLU A 161 -13.61 20.67 5.83
CA GLU A 161 -14.87 21.26 5.37
C GLU A 161 -14.70 22.72 4.92
N SER A 162 -13.81 23.47 5.59
CA SER A 162 -13.41 24.83 5.23
C SER A 162 -12.83 24.95 3.81
N VAL A 163 -12.03 23.97 3.39
CA VAL A 163 -11.45 23.93 2.03
C VAL A 163 -12.54 23.65 1.00
N ILE A 164 -13.51 22.81 1.35
CA ILE A 164 -14.65 22.52 0.47
C ILE A 164 -15.50 23.79 0.29
N GLU A 165 -15.80 24.50 1.38
CA GLU A 165 -16.54 25.76 1.36
C GLU A 165 -15.83 26.84 0.53
N GLU A 166 -14.52 26.99 0.70
CA GLU A 166 -13.70 27.94 -0.08
C GLU A 166 -13.78 27.64 -1.58
N GLU A 167 -13.59 26.39 -1.99
CA GLU A 167 -13.61 26.00 -3.40
C GLU A 167 -15.02 26.11 -4.01
N ILE A 168 -16.09 25.79 -3.27
CA ILE A 168 -17.48 26.02 -3.71
C ILE A 168 -17.74 27.51 -3.96
N SER A 169 -17.24 28.38 -3.05
CA SER A 169 -17.35 29.83 -3.23
C SER A 169 -16.62 30.32 -4.48
N ARG A 170 -15.46 29.75 -4.80
CA ARG A 170 -14.67 30.10 -6.01
C ARG A 170 -15.36 29.67 -7.31
N LEU A 171 -16.16 28.61 -7.27
CA LEU A 171 -16.96 28.13 -8.40
C LEU A 171 -18.25 28.94 -8.62
N GLY A 172 -18.57 29.91 -7.74
CA GLY A 172 -19.75 30.76 -7.89
C GLY A 172 -21.08 30.02 -7.70
N LEU A 173 -21.08 28.95 -6.91
CA LEU A 173 -22.28 28.17 -6.56
C LEU A 173 -22.97 28.69 -5.28
N ASN A 174 -22.53 29.85 -4.77
CA ASN A 174 -23.09 30.54 -3.61
C ASN A 174 -23.77 31.86 -4.03
#